data_AF-A0A4S8PEB0-F1
#
_entry.id   AF-A0A4S8PEB0-F1
#
_cell.length_a   1.000
_cell.length_b   1.000
_cell.length_c   1.000
_cell.angle_alpha   90.00
_cell.angle_beta   90.00
_cell.angle_gamma   90.00
#
_symmetry.space_group_name_H-M   'P 1'
#
loop_
_entity.id
_entity.type
_entity.pdbx_description
1 polymer ?
#
loop_
_entity_poly.entity_id
_entity_poly.type
_entity_poly.pdbx_seq_one_letter_code
_entity_poly.pdbx_strand_id
1 'polypeptide(L)' 'MSTTSWRKSSRSSGNNNSDCVEARRQDGTFQVRDSKLGESSPIFDLGAAEFKSLLGGAARV' A
#
# COMPACT_ATOMS: atom_id res chain seq x y z
N MET A 1 -8.48 -18.30 -3.75
CA MET A 1 -8.05 -17.02 -3.17
C MET A 1 -6.67 -16.68 -3.72
N SER A 2 -6.53 -15.55 -4.42
CA SER A 2 -5.28 -15.16 -5.09
C SER A 2 -4.74 -13.91 -4.41
N THR A 3 -3.59 -14.06 -3.77
CA THR A 3 -2.90 -13.00 -3.03
C THR A 3 -1.52 -12.82 -3.61
N THR A 4 -1.15 -11.57 -3.88
CA THR A 4 0.21 -11.23 -4.28
C THR A 4 1.06 -10.90 -3.06
N SER A 5 2.37 -11.02 -3.18
CA SER A 5 3.29 -10.49 -2.18
C SER A 5 3.14 -8.97 -2.03
N TRP A 6 3.49 -8.46 -0.84
CA TRP A 6 3.55 -7.01 -0.59
C TRP A 6 4.59 -6.34 -1.48
N ARG A 7 4.22 -5.21 -2.07
CA ARG A 7 5.10 -4.35 -2.84
C ARG A 7 5.26 -3.02 -2.12
N LYS A 8 6.49 -2.70 -1.71
CA LYS A 8 6.83 -1.41 -1.11
C LYS A 8 6.77 -0.29 -2.16
N SER A 9 6.30 0.87 -1.75
CA SER A 9 6.31 2.07 -2.59
C SER A 9 7.75 2.52 -2.86
N SER A 10 8.04 2.96 -4.08
CA SER A 10 9.32 3.61 -4.42
C SER A 10 9.48 4.96 -3.74
N ARG A 11 8.39 5.62 -3.34
CA ARG A 11 8.49 6.83 -2.50
C ARG A 11 8.97 6.53 -1.09
N SER A 12 8.86 5.27 -0.64
CA SER A 12 9.34 4.83 0.67
C SER A 12 10.81 4.41 0.68
N SER A 13 11.57 4.65 -0.41
CA SER A 13 13.01 4.42 -0.43
C SER A 13 13.78 5.70 -0.09
N GLY A 14 14.52 5.69 1.03
CA GLY A 14 15.42 6.76 1.44
C GLY A 14 15.72 6.74 2.94
N ASN A 15 16.93 7.12 3.35
CA ASN A 15 17.37 7.08 4.76
C ASN A 15 16.56 7.98 5.71
N ASN A 16 15.89 9.01 5.18
CA ASN A 16 15.17 10.01 5.98
C ASN A 16 13.67 10.06 5.67
N ASN A 17 13.12 9.15 4.85
CA ASN A 17 11.69 9.19 4.52
C ASN A 17 10.88 8.41 5.56
N SER A 18 9.95 9.10 6.24
CA SER A 18 9.15 8.52 7.33
C SER A 18 7.87 7.82 6.83
N ASP A 19 7.57 7.86 5.53
CA ASP A 19 6.28 7.40 5.00
C ASP A 19 6.41 6.04 4.31
N CYS A 20 6.56 4.98 5.12
CA CYS A 20 6.88 3.64 4.65
C CYS A 20 5.64 2.81 4.29
N VAL A 21 5.09 3.00 3.09
CA VAL A 21 3.85 2.34 2.64
C VAL A 21 4.13 1.12 1.76
N GLU A 22 3.35 0.06 1.93
CA GLU A 22 3.31 -1.10 1.03
C GLU A 22 1.88 -1.50 0.66
N ALA A 23 1.73 -2.13 -0.51
CA ALA A 23 0.44 -2.56 -1.04
C ALA A 23 0.48 -3.96 -1.66
N ARG A 24 -0.64 -4.67 -1.66
CA ARG A 24 -0.82 -5.95 -2.36
C ARG A 24 -2.22 -6.09 -2.94
N ARG A 25 -2.41 -7.05 -3.83
CA ARG A 25 -3.74 -7.54 -4.22
C ARG A 25 -4.07 -8.76 -3.36
N GLN A 26 -5.29 -8.81 -2.83
CA GLN A 26 -5.82 -9.96 -2.11
C GLN A 26 -7.27 -10.19 -2.57
N ASP A 27 -7.56 -11.35 -3.14
CA ASP A 27 -8.94 -11.80 -3.42
C ASP A 27 -9.84 -10.82 -4.20
N GLY A 28 -9.23 -10.02 -5.07
CA GLY A 28 -9.94 -9.05 -5.91
C GLY A 28 -10.03 -7.65 -5.30
N THR A 29 -9.60 -7.48 -4.04
CA THR A 29 -9.39 -6.17 -3.41
C THR A 29 -7.90 -5.80 -3.43
N PHE A 30 -7.64 -4.55 -3.05
CA PHE A 30 -6.30 -4.02 -2.83
C PHE A 30 -6.14 -3.70 -1.36
N GLN A 31 -5.00 -4.10 -0.82
CA GLN A 31 -4.64 -3.83 0.56
C GLN A 31 -3.47 -2.86 0.64
N VAL A 32 -3.54 -1.93 1.58
CA VAL A 32 -2.47 -0.97 1.88
C VAL A 32 -2.18 -1.00 3.37
N ARG A 33 -0.90 -0.93 3.75
CA ARG A 33 -0.48 -0.86 5.14
C ARG A 33 0.82 -0.06 5.31
N ASP A 34 1.10 0.33 6.56
CA ASP A 34 2.40 0.86 6.96
C ASP A 34 3.38 -0.31 7.20
N SER A 35 4.45 -0.36 6.40
CA SER A 35 5.47 -1.39 6.48
C SER A 35 6.36 -1.30 7.72
N LYS A 36 6.36 -0.17 8.46
CA LYS A 36 7.08 -0.04 9.75
C LYS A 36 6.45 -0.85 10.86
N LEU A 37 5.13 -1.02 10.81
CA LEU A 37 4.38 -1.77 11.82
C LEU A 37 4.36 -3.28 11.54
N GLY A 38 4.86 -3.71 10.39
CA GLY A 38 4.96 -5.12 10.03
C GLY A 38 3.61 -5.83 10.10
N GLU A 39 3.56 -6.94 10.84
CA GLU A 39 2.35 -7.75 11.04
C GLU A 39 1.31 -7.06 11.93
N SER A 40 1.73 -6.11 12.76
CA SER A 40 0.84 -5.32 13.63
C SER A 40 0.18 -4.14 12.89
N SER A 41 0.52 -3.94 11.62
CA SER A 41 -0.01 -2.83 10.83
C SER A 41 -1.49 -3.01 10.55
N PRO A 42 -2.34 -1.98 10.74
CA PRO A 42 -3.71 -2.03 10.25
C PRO A 42 -3.70 -2.17 8.73
N ILE A 43 -4.53 -3.07 8.22
CA ILE A 43 -4.67 -3.30 6.78
C ILE A 43 -5.92 -2.60 6.29
N PHE A 44 -5.74 -1.67 5.36
CA PHE A 44 -6.85 -1.02 4.66
C PHE A 44 -7.21 -1.82 3.42
N ASP A 45 -8.40 -2.41 3.40
CA ASP A 45 -8.99 -3.05 2.23
C ASP A 45 -9.74 -2.03 1.37
N LEU A 46 -9.40 -1.98 0.08
CA LEU A 46 -9.92 -1.02 -0.88
C LEU A 46 -10.43 -1.75 -2.12
N GLY A 47 -11.55 -1.28 -2.67
CA GLY A 47 -12.00 -1.65 -4.00
C GLY A 47 -11.05 -1.10 -5.08
N ALA A 48 -11.15 -1.64 -6.30
CA ALA A 48 -10.30 -1.22 -7.41
C ALA A 48 -10.41 0.28 -7.74
N ALA A 49 -11.62 0.85 -7.65
CA ALA A 49 -11.86 2.27 -7.91
C ALA A 49 -11.21 3.17 -6.84
N GLU A 50 -11.33 2.79 -5.57
CA GLU A 50 -10.75 3.53 -4.44
C GLU A 50 -9.23 3.48 -4.47
N PHE A 51 -8.66 2.30 -4.74
CA PHE A 51 -7.22 2.15 -4.90
C PHE A 51 -6.67 2.99 -6.06
N LYS A 52 -7.40 3.05 -7.19
CA LYS A 52 -7.03 3.94 -8.30
C LYS A 52 -7.07 5.42 -7.90
N SER A 53 -8.09 5.84 -7.15
CA SER A 53 -8.19 7.22 -6.63
C SER A 53 -7.04 7.55 -5.68
N LEU A 54 -6.70 6.63 -4.78
CA LEU A 54 -5.54 6.75 -3.88
C LEU A 54 -4.24 6.96 -4.66
N LEU A 55 -3.98 6.13 -5.68
CA LEU A 55 -2.80 6.28 -6.54
C LEU A 55 -2.80 7.63 -7.28
N GLY A 56 -3.96 8.09 -7.75
CA GLY A 56 -4.10 9.40 -8.39
C GLY A 56 -3.78 10.58 -7.46
N GLY A 57 -4.18 10.50 -6.19
CA GLY A 57 -3.80 11.48 -5.17
C GLY A 57 -2.30 11.44 -4.85
N ALA A 58 -1.76 10.23 -4.62
CA ALA A 58 -0.35 10.03 -4.32
C ALA A 58 0.59 10.40 -5.48
N ALA A 59 0.12 10.42 -6.74
CA ALA A 59 0.92 10.83 -7.89
C ALA A 59 1.15 12.35 -7.98
N ARG A 60 0.36 13.16 -7.27
CA ARG A 60 0.40 14.63 -7.33
C ARG A 60 1.37 15.28 -6.35
N VAL A 61 2.03 14.48 -5.52
CA VAL A 61 3.03 14.90 -4.51
C VAL A 61 4.44 14.51 -4.92
#